data_AF-Q9K3C3-F1
#
_entry.id   AF-Q9K3C3-F1
#
_cell.length_a   1.000
_cell.length_b   1.000
_cell.length_c   1.000
_cell.angle_alpha   90.00
_cell.angle_beta   90.00
_cell.angle_gamma   90.00
#
_symmetry.space_group_name_H-M   'P 1'
#
loop_
_entity.id
_entity.type
_entity.pdbx_description
1 polymer ?
#
loop_
_entity_poly.entity_id
_entity_poly.type
_entity_poly.pdbx_seq_one_letter_code
_entity_poly.pdbx_strand_id
1 'polypeptide(L)'
;AFKDVPAYDLGATLIEHIIKETGLNPSEINEVIIGNVLQAGQGQNPARIAAMKGGLPETVPAFTVNKVCGSGLKSIQLAYQSIVTGENDIVLAGGMENMSQSPMLVNNSRFGFKMGHQSMVDSMVYDGLTDVFNQYHMGITAENLVEQYGISREEQDTFAVNSQQKAVRAQQ
;
A
#
# COMPACT_ATOMS: atom_id res chain seq x y z
N ALA A 1 4.65 9.12 14.72
CA ALA A 1 4.55 7.96 15.61
C ALA A 1 4.98 6.66 14.91
N PHE A 2 4.54 6.39 13.68
CA PHE A 2 4.71 5.07 13.03
C PHE A 2 5.96 4.88 12.14
N LYS A 3 6.91 5.83 12.12
CA LYS A 3 8.09 5.74 11.22
C LYS A 3 8.92 4.46 11.43
N ASP A 4 8.94 3.95 12.66
CA ASP A 4 9.73 2.78 13.06
C ASP A 4 8.90 1.48 13.06
N VAL A 5 7.65 1.51 12.56
CA VAL A 5 6.74 0.37 12.54
C VAL A 5 6.61 -0.18 11.11
N PRO A 6 7.13 -1.38 10.80
CA PRO A 6 6.98 -1.98 9.48
C PRO A 6 5.54 -2.05 8.99
N ALA A 7 5.35 -1.92 7.66
CA ALA A 7 4.01 -1.94 7.06
C ALA A 7 3.24 -3.23 7.42
N TYR A 8 3.91 -4.38 7.42
CA TYR A 8 3.30 -5.65 7.84
C TYR A 8 2.93 -5.70 9.34
N ASP A 9 3.57 -4.91 10.21
CA ASP A 9 3.22 -4.84 11.64
C ASP A 9 1.99 -3.94 11.86
N LEU A 10 1.85 -2.88 11.05
CA LEU A 10 0.60 -2.11 10.97
C LEU A 10 -0.56 -3.01 10.51
N GLY A 11 -0.34 -3.81 9.47
CA GLY A 11 -1.31 -4.78 8.98
C GLY A 11 -1.65 -5.86 10.02
N ALA A 12 -0.64 -6.44 10.68
CA ALA A 12 -0.83 -7.44 11.73
C ALA A 12 -1.67 -6.92 12.91
N THR A 13 -1.41 -5.68 13.35
CA THR A 13 -2.17 -5.02 14.43
C THR A 13 -3.65 -4.93 14.06
N LEU A 14 -3.96 -4.59 12.81
CA LEU A 14 -5.33 -4.50 12.33
C LEU A 14 -5.99 -5.88 12.24
N ILE A 15 -5.28 -6.90 11.74
CA ILE A 15 -5.79 -8.28 11.66
C ILE A 15 -6.13 -8.81 13.05
N GLU A 16 -5.22 -8.66 14.01
CA GLU A 16 -5.46 -9.07 15.40
C GLU A 16 -6.69 -8.37 16.00
N HIS A 17 -6.83 -7.07 15.74
CA HIS A 17 -7.98 -6.30 16.19
C HIS A 17 -9.30 -6.80 15.59
N ILE A 18 -9.33 -7.04 14.27
CA ILE A 18 -10.52 -7.56 13.56
C ILE A 18 -10.94 -8.92 14.14
N ILE A 19 -10.00 -9.84 14.34
CA ILE A 19 -10.29 -11.16 14.92
C ILE A 19 -10.90 -10.99 16.32
N LYS A 20 -10.30 -10.14 17.16
CA LYS A 20 -10.76 -9.90 18.53
C LYS A 20 -12.15 -9.24 18.57
N GLU A 21 -12.41 -8.27 17.70
CA GLU A 21 -13.67 -7.53 17.65
C GLU A 21 -14.82 -8.39 17.10
N THR A 22 -14.55 -9.17 16.04
CA THR A 22 -15.56 -10.02 15.38
C THR A 22 -15.81 -11.33 16.13
N GLY A 23 -14.84 -11.80 16.92
CA GLY A 23 -14.90 -13.11 17.58
C GLY A 23 -14.81 -14.29 16.61
N LEU A 24 -14.46 -14.05 15.34
CA LEU A 24 -14.26 -15.10 14.35
C LEU A 24 -13.12 -16.02 14.77
N ASN A 25 -13.28 -17.32 14.54
CA ASN A 25 -12.17 -18.24 14.73
C ASN A 25 -11.15 -17.99 13.60
N PRO A 26 -9.87 -17.72 13.90
CA PRO A 26 -8.84 -17.48 12.88
C PRO A 26 -8.76 -18.54 11.78
N SER A 27 -9.11 -19.80 12.07
CA SER A 27 -9.11 -20.89 11.09
C SER A 27 -10.26 -20.86 10.09
N GLU A 28 -11.29 -20.04 10.32
CA GLU A 28 -12.44 -19.88 9.40
C GLU A 28 -12.14 -18.91 8.27
N ILE A 29 -11.10 -18.08 8.39
CA ILE A 29 -10.65 -17.19 7.34
C ILE A 29 -9.98 -18.04 6.25
N ASN A 30 -10.52 -17.97 5.03
CA ASN A 30 -10.03 -18.77 3.91
C ASN A 30 -8.83 -18.13 3.23
N GLU A 31 -8.72 -16.80 3.18
CA GLU A 31 -7.63 -16.10 2.50
C GLU A 31 -7.39 -14.69 3.04
N VAL A 32 -6.15 -14.20 2.90
CA VAL A 32 -5.76 -12.81 3.19
C VAL A 32 -5.17 -12.13 1.96
N ILE A 33 -5.77 -11.03 1.55
CA ILE A 33 -5.35 -10.25 0.37
C ILE A 33 -5.03 -8.83 0.81
N ILE A 34 -3.74 -8.45 0.82
CA ILE A 34 -3.34 -7.11 1.27
C ILE A 34 -2.65 -6.33 0.15
N GLY A 35 -3.14 -5.11 -0.09
CA GLY A 35 -2.49 -4.15 -0.95
C GLY A 35 -1.24 -3.56 -0.30
N ASN A 36 -0.09 -3.64 -0.96
CA ASN A 36 1.13 -2.94 -0.54
C ASN A 36 1.99 -2.63 -1.77
N VAL A 37 2.36 -1.37 -1.95
CA VAL A 37 3.08 -0.89 -3.13
C VAL A 37 4.58 -0.99 -2.91
N LEU A 38 5.10 -0.41 -1.82
CA LEU A 38 6.54 -0.27 -1.58
C LEU A 38 7.09 -1.52 -0.88
N GLN A 39 7.16 -2.63 -1.62
CA GLN A 39 7.53 -3.94 -1.10
C GLN A 39 9.06 -4.15 -0.95
N ALA A 40 9.88 -3.23 -1.47
CA ALA A 40 11.33 -3.35 -1.45
C ALA A 40 11.87 -3.52 -0.01
N GLY A 41 12.60 -4.61 0.23
CA GLY A 41 13.23 -4.89 1.52
C GLY A 41 12.29 -5.41 2.62
N GLN A 42 11.00 -5.58 2.36
CA GLN A 42 10.05 -6.07 3.38
C GLN A 42 10.07 -7.59 3.62
N GLY A 43 10.82 -8.34 2.82
CA GLY A 43 10.88 -9.80 2.88
C GLY A 43 9.88 -10.49 1.94
N GLN A 44 9.73 -11.81 2.10
CA GLN A 44 8.85 -12.61 1.25
C GLN A 44 7.38 -12.37 1.62
N ASN A 45 6.59 -11.88 0.67
CA ASN A 45 5.13 -11.74 0.78
C ASN A 45 4.68 -11.00 2.07
N PRO A 46 4.71 -9.66 2.09
CA PRO A 46 4.31 -8.86 3.25
C PRO A 46 2.90 -9.16 3.79
N ALA A 47 1.94 -9.53 2.93
CA ALA A 47 0.60 -9.92 3.37
C ALA A 47 0.64 -11.19 4.24
N ARG A 48 1.47 -12.17 3.87
CA ARG A 48 1.69 -13.37 4.67
C ARG A 48 2.38 -13.08 5.99
N ILE A 49 3.37 -12.18 6.01
CA ILE A 49 4.02 -11.74 7.25
C ILE A 49 2.99 -11.09 8.18
N ALA A 50 2.14 -10.20 7.66
CA ALA A 50 1.07 -9.56 8.41
C ALA A 50 0.05 -10.57 8.94
N ALA A 51 -0.41 -11.51 8.11
CA ALA A 51 -1.35 -12.57 8.49
C ALA A 51 -0.83 -13.43 9.66
N MET A 52 0.41 -13.93 9.54
CA MET A 52 1.03 -14.77 10.58
C MET A 52 1.21 -13.99 11.89
N LYS A 53 1.68 -12.75 11.81
CA LYS A 53 1.86 -11.90 12.99
C LYS A 53 0.54 -11.46 13.63
N GLY A 54 -0.51 -11.32 12.84
CA GLY A 54 -1.87 -11.01 13.29
C GLY A 54 -2.60 -12.19 13.93
N GLY A 55 -1.95 -13.35 14.07
CA GLY A 55 -2.50 -14.52 14.77
C GLY A 55 -3.26 -15.51 13.90
N LEU A 56 -3.17 -15.41 12.56
CA LEU A 56 -3.78 -16.40 11.67
C LEU A 56 -2.94 -17.69 11.60
N PRO A 57 -3.59 -18.86 11.46
CA PRO A 57 -2.88 -20.12 11.35
C PRO A 57 -2.15 -20.22 10.01
N GLU A 58 -1.08 -21.01 9.98
CA GLU A 58 -0.25 -21.17 8.78
C GLU A 58 -1.00 -21.75 7.58
N THR A 59 -2.13 -22.41 7.82
CA THR A 59 -3.01 -22.97 6.80
C THR A 59 -3.76 -21.91 5.99
N VAL A 60 -3.87 -20.67 6.47
CA VAL A 60 -4.58 -19.58 5.77
C VAL A 60 -3.69 -18.97 4.68
N PRO A 61 -3.95 -19.18 3.38
CA PRO A 61 -3.17 -18.55 2.32
C PRO A 61 -3.24 -17.02 2.40
N ALA A 62 -2.16 -16.38 1.95
CA ALA A 62 -2.09 -14.93 1.88
C ALA A 62 -1.25 -14.48 0.70
N PHE A 63 -1.63 -13.38 0.05
CA PHE A 63 -0.81 -12.76 -0.99
C PHE A 63 -0.90 -11.23 -0.98
N THR A 64 0.21 -10.62 -1.39
CA THR A 64 0.30 -9.17 -1.58
C THR A 64 -0.11 -8.81 -3.01
N VAL A 65 -0.98 -7.81 -3.15
CA VAL A 65 -1.38 -7.26 -4.45
C VAL A 65 -0.82 -5.84 -4.62
N ASN A 66 -0.25 -5.55 -5.78
CA ASN A 66 0.20 -4.21 -6.15
C ASN A 66 -0.55 -3.71 -7.39
N LYS A 67 -1.41 -2.71 -7.18
CA LYS A 67 -2.07 -1.88 -8.19
C LYS A 67 -1.85 -0.39 -7.86
N VAL A 68 -0.64 -0.04 -7.42
CA VAL A 68 -0.24 1.31 -6.96
C VAL A 68 -1.27 1.85 -5.95
N CYS A 69 -1.75 3.10 -6.10
CA CYS A 69 -2.73 3.71 -5.20
C CYS A 69 -4.04 2.90 -5.08
N GLY A 70 -4.36 2.07 -6.08
CA GLY A 70 -5.55 1.23 -6.09
C GLY A 70 -5.39 -0.10 -5.38
N SER A 71 -4.22 -0.44 -4.82
CA SER A 71 -3.92 -1.77 -4.26
C SER A 71 -4.90 -2.19 -3.16
N GLY A 72 -5.18 -1.28 -2.22
CA GLY A 72 -6.09 -1.57 -1.10
C GLY A 72 -7.54 -1.77 -1.52
N LEU A 73 -7.98 -1.11 -2.59
CA LEU A 73 -9.33 -1.35 -3.14
C LEU A 73 -9.35 -2.58 -4.05
N LYS A 74 -8.24 -2.87 -4.74
CA LYS A 74 -8.12 -4.06 -5.59
C LYS A 74 -8.16 -5.35 -4.76
N SER A 75 -7.58 -5.37 -3.56
CA SER A 75 -7.70 -6.52 -2.67
C SER A 75 -9.16 -6.81 -2.30
N ILE A 76 -9.95 -5.78 -2.00
CA ILE A 76 -11.39 -5.91 -1.74
C ILE A 76 -12.12 -6.45 -2.97
N GLN A 77 -11.81 -5.94 -4.17
CA GLN A 77 -12.38 -6.47 -5.40
C GLN A 77 -12.05 -7.95 -5.59
N LEU A 78 -10.81 -8.37 -5.32
CA LEU A 78 -10.37 -9.76 -5.45
C LEU A 78 -11.07 -10.66 -4.42
N ALA A 79 -11.22 -10.20 -3.17
CA ALA A 79 -11.96 -10.91 -2.13
C ALA A 79 -13.44 -11.07 -2.50
N TYR A 80 -14.08 -10.00 -2.99
CA TYR A 80 -15.45 -10.09 -3.49
C TYR A 80 -15.56 -11.10 -4.64
N GLN A 81 -14.61 -11.07 -5.59
CA GLN A 81 -14.58 -11.99 -6.72
C GLN A 81 -14.47 -13.45 -6.26
N SER A 82 -13.57 -13.77 -5.33
CA SER A 82 -13.43 -15.14 -4.83
C SER A 82 -14.65 -15.62 -4.04
N ILE A 83 -15.35 -14.71 -3.35
CA ILE A 83 -16.61 -15.04 -2.67
C ILE A 83 -17.72 -15.36 -3.68
N VAL A 84 -17.94 -14.50 -4.69
CA VAL A 84 -19.04 -14.71 -5.64
C VAL A 84 -18.81 -15.87 -6.60
N THR A 85 -17.56 -16.28 -6.81
CA THR A 85 -17.23 -17.50 -7.58
C THR A 85 -17.32 -18.77 -6.73
N GLY A 86 -17.52 -18.65 -5.41
CA GLY A 86 -17.61 -19.78 -4.49
C GLY A 86 -16.25 -20.39 -4.13
N GLU A 87 -15.15 -19.67 -4.34
CA GLU A 87 -13.80 -20.11 -3.96
C GLU A 87 -13.54 -19.92 -2.46
N ASN A 88 -14.06 -18.84 -1.87
CA ASN A 88 -13.89 -18.50 -0.46
C ASN A 88 -15.22 -18.04 0.17
N ASP A 89 -15.36 -18.19 1.48
CA ASP A 89 -16.51 -17.66 2.25
C ASP A 89 -16.11 -16.43 3.07
N ILE A 90 -14.93 -16.44 3.67
CA ILE A 90 -14.40 -15.39 4.55
C ILE A 90 -12.99 -15.00 4.10
N VAL A 91 -12.82 -13.75 3.71
CA VAL A 91 -11.55 -13.21 3.22
C VAL A 91 -11.22 -11.91 3.95
N LEU A 92 -10.00 -11.78 4.45
CA LEU A 92 -9.51 -10.49 4.94
C LEU A 92 -8.89 -9.72 3.78
N ALA A 93 -9.40 -8.51 3.52
CA ALA A 93 -8.90 -7.66 2.47
C ALA A 93 -8.68 -6.22 2.95
N GLY A 94 -7.65 -5.57 2.40
CA GLY A 94 -7.35 -4.18 2.71
C GLY A 94 -6.02 -3.75 2.12
N GLY A 95 -5.37 -2.77 2.75
CA GLY A 95 -4.05 -2.30 2.37
C GLY A 95 -3.21 -1.90 3.57
N MET A 96 -1.90 -1.95 3.41
CA MET A 96 -0.92 -1.49 4.39
C MET A 96 0.24 -0.81 3.67
N GLU A 97 0.80 0.24 4.26
CA GLU A 97 1.92 0.95 3.68
C GLU A 97 2.74 1.64 4.76
N ASN A 98 4.06 1.70 4.58
CA ASN A 98 4.91 2.59 5.35
C ASN A 98 5.95 3.24 4.42
N MET A 99 5.59 4.41 3.90
CA MET A 99 6.47 5.18 3.01
C MET A 99 7.73 5.66 3.73
N SER A 100 7.71 5.85 5.06
CA SER A 100 8.88 6.30 5.83
C SER A 100 10.01 5.27 5.90
N GLN A 101 9.72 3.99 5.63
CA GLN A 101 10.72 2.91 5.67
C GLN A 101 11.21 2.48 4.28
N SER A 102 10.84 3.21 3.24
CA SER A 102 11.26 2.89 1.87
C SER A 102 12.79 2.95 1.73
N PRO A 103 13.45 1.89 1.26
CA PRO A 103 14.91 1.86 1.17
C PRO A 103 15.43 2.71 0.01
N MET A 104 16.70 3.13 0.10
CA MET A 104 17.45 3.56 -1.08
C MET A 104 17.98 2.33 -1.83
N LEU A 105 17.90 2.36 -3.15
CA LEU A 105 18.37 1.30 -4.04
C LEU A 105 19.64 1.74 -4.75
N VAL A 106 20.57 0.80 -4.95
CA VAL A 106 21.74 1.02 -5.80
C VAL A 106 21.69 -0.01 -6.91
N ASN A 107 21.15 0.40 -8.06
CA ASN A 107 20.97 -0.47 -9.22
C ASN A 107 22.33 -0.96 -9.74
N ASN A 108 22.38 -2.17 -10.30
CA ASN A 108 23.62 -2.83 -10.80
C ASN A 108 24.67 -3.20 -9.73
N SER A 109 24.47 -2.84 -8.46
CA SER A 109 25.39 -3.17 -7.35
C SER A 109 25.70 -4.67 -7.23
N ARG A 110 24.74 -5.53 -7.57
CA ARG A 110 24.88 -7.00 -7.53
C ARG A 110 26.07 -7.53 -8.34
N PHE A 111 26.41 -6.89 -9.46
CA PHE A 111 27.49 -7.31 -10.35
C PHE A 111 28.68 -6.34 -10.35
N GLY A 112 28.61 -5.26 -9.56
CA GLY A 112 29.61 -4.20 -9.50
C GLY A 112 29.47 -3.16 -10.62
N PHE A 113 30.16 -2.03 -10.45
CA PHE A 113 30.00 -0.83 -11.29
C PHE A 113 31.07 -0.63 -12.35
N LYS A 114 32.16 -1.42 -12.30
CA LYS A 114 33.39 -1.25 -13.09
C LYS A 114 34.09 0.11 -12.88
N MET A 115 33.48 1.23 -13.29
CA MET A 115 33.99 2.61 -13.15
C MET A 115 32.87 3.63 -13.40
N GLY A 116 32.92 4.81 -12.76
CA GLY A 116 32.00 5.94 -13.02
C GLY A 116 30.94 6.19 -11.94
N HIS A 117 30.25 7.32 -12.04
CA HIS A 117 29.23 7.75 -11.07
C HIS A 117 28.02 6.82 -11.02
N GLN A 118 27.50 6.62 -9.81
CA GLN A 118 26.30 5.83 -9.55
C GLN A 118 25.27 6.67 -8.81
N SER A 119 24.00 6.44 -9.11
CA SER A 119 22.88 7.06 -8.41
C SER A 119 22.37 6.14 -7.30
N MET A 120 22.13 6.72 -6.12
CA MET A 120 21.22 6.11 -5.15
C MET A 120 19.79 6.48 -5.55
N VAL A 121 18.95 5.48 -5.77
CA VAL A 121 17.57 5.62 -6.22
C VAL A 121 16.65 5.55 -5.01
N ASP A 122 15.77 6.53 -4.86
CA ASP A 122 14.72 6.51 -3.85
C ASP A 122 13.60 5.54 -4.28
N SER A 123 13.44 4.41 -3.61
CA SER A 123 12.38 3.43 -3.97
C SER A 123 10.97 3.97 -3.79
N MET A 124 10.73 4.88 -2.83
CA MET A 124 9.41 5.50 -2.66
C MET A 124 9.03 6.28 -3.91
N VAL A 125 9.97 7.10 -4.39
CA VAL A 125 9.77 7.93 -5.58
C VAL A 125 9.71 7.08 -6.83
N TYR A 126 10.64 6.13 -6.97
CA TYR A 126 10.78 5.32 -8.17
C TYR A 126 9.65 4.29 -8.34
N ASP A 127 9.34 3.51 -7.30
CA ASP A 127 8.34 2.44 -7.37
C ASP A 127 6.90 2.96 -7.17
N GLY A 128 6.72 4.11 -6.49
CA GLY A 128 5.41 4.61 -6.09
C GLY A 128 4.94 5.90 -6.77
N LEU A 129 5.86 6.81 -7.14
CA LEU A 129 5.51 8.20 -7.47
C LEU A 129 6.04 8.70 -8.82
N THR A 130 6.75 7.87 -9.59
CA THR A 130 7.27 8.22 -10.91
C THR A 130 6.50 7.50 -11.99
N ASP A 131 6.04 8.25 -12.99
CA ASP A 131 5.47 7.63 -14.19
C ASP A 131 6.58 7.02 -15.03
N VAL A 132 6.59 5.70 -15.15
CA VAL A 132 7.66 4.97 -15.87
C VAL A 132 7.60 5.16 -17.39
N PHE A 133 6.53 5.75 -17.92
CA PHE A 133 6.37 5.97 -19.36
C PHE A 133 6.82 7.37 -19.78
N ASN A 134 6.45 8.39 -19.00
CA ASN A 134 6.78 9.79 -19.26
C ASN A 134 7.95 10.31 -18.43
N GLN A 135 8.48 9.50 -17.49
CA GLN A 135 9.68 9.78 -16.70
C GLN A 135 9.60 11.05 -15.85
N TYR A 136 8.43 11.34 -15.28
CA TYR A 136 8.22 12.45 -14.35
C TYR A 136 7.42 12.03 -13.11
N HIS A 137 7.42 12.87 -12.08
CA HIS A 137 6.68 12.64 -10.84
C HIS A 137 5.15 12.72 -11.07
N MET A 138 4.35 11.98 -10.29
CA MET A 138 2.88 12.03 -10.32
C MET A 138 2.31 13.46 -10.11
N GLY A 139 3.05 14.35 -9.46
CA GLY A 139 2.67 15.76 -9.36
C GLY A 139 2.52 16.43 -10.74
N ILE A 140 3.34 16.03 -11.72
CA ILE A 140 3.25 16.57 -13.08
C ILE A 140 2.01 16.04 -13.81
N THR A 141 1.52 14.82 -13.52
CA THR A 141 0.24 14.37 -14.09
C THR A 141 -0.91 15.25 -13.59
N ALA A 142 -0.86 15.71 -12.34
CA ALA A 142 -1.83 16.66 -11.81
C ALA A 142 -1.73 18.01 -12.52
N GLU A 143 -0.52 18.54 -12.76
CA GLU A 143 -0.33 19.80 -13.50
C GLU A 143 -0.83 19.71 -14.95
N ASN A 144 -0.64 18.57 -15.62
CA ASN A 144 -1.19 18.34 -16.96
C ASN A 144 -2.73 18.44 -16.96
N LEU A 145 -3.39 17.93 -15.91
CA LEU A 145 -4.84 18.03 -15.76
C LEU A 145 -5.27 19.48 -15.41
N VAL A 146 -4.49 20.18 -14.60
CA VAL A 146 -4.71 21.60 -14.29
C VAL A 146 -4.73 22.43 -15.57
N GLU A 147 -3.72 22.26 -16.43
CA GLU A 147 -3.66 22.94 -17.73
C GLU A 147 -4.82 22.52 -18.65
N GLN A 148 -5.08 21.22 -18.78
CA GLN A 148 -6.11 20.69 -19.67
C GLN A 148 -7.52 21.14 -19.31
N TYR A 149 -7.84 21.20 -18.02
CA TYR A 149 -9.19 21.49 -17.52
C TYR A 149 -9.35 22.93 -16.99
N GLY A 150 -8.28 23.74 -17.00
CA GLY A 150 -8.31 25.13 -16.56
C GLY A 150 -8.59 25.30 -15.07
N ILE A 151 -8.07 24.39 -14.23
CA ILE A 151 -8.33 24.41 -12.78
C ILE A 151 -7.42 25.44 -12.10
N SER A 152 -7.99 26.52 -11.59
CA SER A 152 -7.19 27.58 -10.96
C SER A 152 -6.50 27.14 -9.67
N ARG A 153 -5.45 27.85 -9.28
CA ARG A 153 -4.76 27.62 -8.00
C ARG A 153 -5.70 27.87 -6.82
N GLU A 154 -6.56 28.89 -6.93
CA GLU A 154 -7.54 29.26 -5.92
C GLU A 154 -8.57 28.15 -5.69
N GLU A 155 -9.01 27.46 -6.73
CA GLU A 155 -9.89 26.29 -6.63
C GLU A 155 -9.22 25.12 -5.91
N GLN A 156 -7.96 24.82 -6.25
CA GLN A 156 -7.18 23.78 -5.59
C GLN A 156 -7.00 24.07 -4.08
N ASP A 157 -6.63 25.31 -3.74
CA ASP A 157 -6.44 25.74 -2.35
C ASP A 157 -7.77 25.72 -1.57
N THR A 158 -8.87 26.14 -2.20
CA THR A 158 -10.21 26.08 -1.61
C THR A 158 -10.61 24.64 -1.30
N PHE A 159 -10.35 23.71 -2.23
CA PHE A 159 -10.58 22.28 -2.00
C PHE A 159 -9.73 21.75 -0.83
N ALA A 160 -8.45 22.11 -0.78
CA ALA A 160 -7.52 21.66 0.26
C ALA A 160 -7.95 22.15 1.67
N VAL A 161 -8.28 23.42 1.83
CA VAL A 161 -8.78 24.00 3.09
C VAL A 161 -10.08 23.31 3.53
N ASN A 162 -11.02 23.12 2.61
CA ASN A 162 -12.26 22.43 2.92
C ASN A 162 -12.02 20.98 3.36
N SER A 163 -11.04 20.29 2.76
CA SER A 163 -10.64 18.95 3.19
C SER A 163 -10.10 18.94 4.62
N GLN A 164 -9.18 19.86 4.95
CA GLN A 164 -8.62 20.00 6.31
C GLN A 164 -9.70 20.30 7.35
N GLN A 165 -10.62 21.22 7.05
CA GLN A 165 -11.73 21.56 7.95
C GLN A 165 -12.69 20.39 8.17
N LYS A 166 -12.95 19.57 7.15
CA LYS A 166 -13.76 18.35 7.30
C LYS A 166 -13.03 17.32 8.18
N ALA A 167 -11.73 17.13 7.98
CA ALA A 167 -10.93 16.19 8.77
C ALA A 167 -10.91 16.55 10.26
N VAL A 168 -10.65 17.82 10.60
CA VAL A 168 -10.67 18.29 12.00
C VAL A 168 -12.04 18.11 12.64
N ARG A 169 -13.13 18.45 11.92
CA ARG A 169 -14.50 18.28 12.42
C ARG A 169 -14.88 16.82 12.67
N ALA A 170 -14.34 15.87 11.90
CA ALA A 170 -14.63 14.45 12.07
C ALA A 170 -13.86 13.79 13.23
N GLN A 171 -12.83 14.45 13.77
CA GLN A 171 -12.04 13.97 14.92
C GLN A 171 -12.57 14.45 16.27
N GLN A 172 -13.48 15.44 16.28
CA GLN A 172 -14.16 15.96 17.47
C GLN A 172 -15.45 15.17 17.72
#